data_AF-A0A2W4HWI7-F1
#
_entry.id   AF-A0A2W4HWI7-F1
#
_cell.length_a   1.000
_cell.length_b   1.000
_cell.length_c   1.000
_cell.angle_alpha   90.00
_cell.angle_beta   90.00
_cell.angle_gamma   90.00
#
_symmetry.space_group_name_H-M   'P 1'
#
loop_
_entity.id
_entity.type
_entity.pdbx_description
1 polymer ?
#
loop_
_entity_poly.entity_id
_entity_poly.type
_entity_poly.pdbx_seq_one_letter_code
_entity_poly.pdbx_strand_id
1 'polypeptide(L)'
;MQLDGQWRYDATVEKKTGTLQKSKVDLPQRDLSHMISSKWREVMDGKHFFFKHVVKSNLTGEQLRVLMCMLTTEMDGVIGIKQREIAEMLTIPESNVSRSIKALIEAGLLSKKEEKGFDGRPIWHIDPIFGKQARDEVEAMYEKFHGKPSSDRKK
;
A
#
# COMPACT_ATOMS: atom_id res chain seq x y z
N MET A 1 -15.34 -35.69 -2.71
CA MET A 1 -14.19 -35.27 -3.53
C MET A 1 -13.52 -34.12 -2.78
N GLN A 2 -12.52 -34.45 -1.95
CA GLN A 2 -11.74 -33.49 -1.16
C GLN A 2 -10.61 -32.93 -2.05
N LEU A 3 -10.49 -31.61 -2.13
CA LEU A 3 -9.39 -30.93 -2.79
C LEU A 3 -8.33 -30.61 -1.72
N ASP A 4 -7.30 -31.45 -1.64
CA ASP A 4 -6.13 -31.24 -0.78
C ASP A 4 -5.26 -30.12 -1.37
N GLY A 5 -5.57 -28.88 -0.99
CA GLY A 5 -4.89 -27.67 -1.46
C GLY A 5 -3.50 -27.49 -0.83
N GLN A 6 -2.53 -28.27 -1.29
CA GLN A 6 -1.11 -28.09 -0.95
C GLN A 6 -0.49 -27.05 -1.90
N TRP A 7 -0.52 -25.77 -1.51
CA TRP A 7 0.13 -24.70 -2.27
C TRP A 7 1.65 -24.80 -2.15
N ARG A 8 2.33 -25.09 -3.27
CA ARG A 8 3.80 -25.10 -3.37
C ARG A 8 4.27 -23.77 -3.97
N TYR A 9 5.11 -23.05 -3.24
CA TYR A 9 5.85 -21.90 -3.76
C TYR A 9 7.30 -22.32 -4.03
N ASP A 10 7.76 -22.14 -5.27
CA ASP A 10 9.18 -22.22 -5.63
C ASP A 10 9.80 -20.83 -5.46
N ALA A 11 10.52 -20.62 -4.36
CA ALA A 11 11.34 -19.43 -4.17
C ALA A 11 12.78 -19.72 -4.64
N THR A 12 13.22 -19.04 -5.70
CA THR A 12 14.61 -19.12 -6.18
C THR A 12 15.44 -18.07 -5.44
N VAL A 13 16.34 -18.50 -4.55
CA VAL A 13 17.33 -17.62 -3.91
C VAL A 13 18.66 -17.81 -4.62
N GLU A 14 19.10 -16.81 -5.37
CA GLU A 14 20.40 -16.80 -6.04
C GLU A 14 21.48 -16.33 -5.05
N LYS A 15 22.40 -17.22 -4.67
CA LYS A 15 23.59 -16.84 -3.89
C LYS A 15 24.78 -16.63 -4.83
N LYS A 16 25.53 -15.54 -4.61
CA LYS A 16 26.80 -15.20 -5.26
C LYS A 16 27.90 -16.22 -4.89
N THR A 17 27.81 -17.43 -5.44
CA THR A 17 28.89 -18.43 -5.61
C THR A 17 28.29 -19.73 -6.15
N GLY A 18 27.81 -19.70 -7.39
CA GLY A 18 27.85 -20.82 -8.35
C GLY A 18 27.52 -22.25 -7.92
N THR A 19 26.69 -22.51 -6.91
CA THR A 19 26.24 -23.88 -6.57
C THR A 19 24.78 -23.84 -6.13
N LEU A 20 23.89 -24.38 -6.97
CA LEU A 20 22.46 -24.54 -6.70
C LEU A 20 22.25 -25.70 -5.70
N GLN A 21 21.98 -25.38 -4.44
CA GLN A 21 21.36 -26.31 -3.50
C GLN A 21 19.89 -25.94 -3.30
N LYS A 22 18.99 -26.82 -3.76
CA LYS A 22 17.56 -26.77 -3.40
C LYS A 22 17.41 -27.26 -1.96
N SER A 23 17.46 -26.36 -0.99
CA SER A 23 17.07 -26.67 0.39
C SER A 23 15.56 -26.55 0.53
N LYS A 24 14.91 -27.68 0.81
CA LYS A 24 13.47 -27.81 1.05
C LYS A 24 13.19 -27.31 2.48
N VAL A 25 12.67 -26.09 2.61
CA VAL A 25 12.29 -25.53 3.91
C VAL A 25 10.80 -25.77 4.10
N ASP A 26 10.45 -26.80 4.88
CA ASP A 26 9.06 -27.04 5.31
C ASP A 26 8.71 -26.04 6.42
N LEU A 27 8.16 -24.89 6.04
CA LEU A 27 7.56 -23.94 6.97
C LEU A 27 6.19 -24.47 7.43
N PRO A 28 5.94 -24.63 8.74
CA PRO A 28 4.67 -25.14 9.23
C PRO A 28 3.53 -24.18 8.87
N GLN A 29 2.41 -24.73 8.38
CA GLN A 29 1.26 -23.99 7.83
C GLN A 29 0.65 -22.94 8.80
N ARG A 30 0.90 -23.07 10.11
CA ARG A 30 0.52 -22.06 11.13
C ARG A 30 1.30 -20.74 10.98
N ASP A 31 2.59 -20.79 10.64
CA ASP A 31 3.42 -19.60 10.47
C ASP A 31 3.03 -18.81 9.23
N LEU A 32 2.66 -19.50 8.14
CA LEU A 32 2.13 -18.84 6.94
C LEU A 32 0.80 -18.15 7.22
N SER A 33 -0.10 -18.76 7.98
CA SER A 33 -1.38 -18.14 8.35
C SER A 33 -1.20 -16.89 9.22
N HIS A 34 -0.27 -16.92 10.16
CA HIS A 34 0.05 -15.75 11.00
C HIS A 34 0.72 -14.63 10.18
N MET A 35 1.66 -14.97 9.31
CA MET A 35 2.36 -14.01 8.45
C MET A 35 1.43 -13.39 7.40
N ILE A 36 0.50 -14.17 6.85
CA ILE A 36 -0.53 -13.67 5.95
C ILE A 36 -1.49 -12.76 6.75
N SER A 37 -1.94 -13.18 7.94
CA SER A 37 -2.82 -12.37 8.78
C SER A 37 -2.18 -11.06 9.26
N SER A 38 -0.88 -11.02 9.54
CA SER A 38 -0.19 -9.80 9.95
C SER A 38 -0.01 -8.84 8.77
N LYS A 39 0.36 -9.35 7.59
CA LYS A 39 0.49 -8.56 6.37
C LYS A 39 -0.84 -7.96 5.92
N TRP A 40 -1.94 -8.72 5.97
CA TRP A 40 -3.27 -8.19 5.65
C TRP A 40 -3.73 -7.13 6.65
N ARG A 41 -3.35 -7.26 7.93
CA ARG A 41 -3.67 -6.26 8.96
C ARG A 41 -2.94 -4.95 8.71
N GLU A 42 -1.63 -4.98 8.45
CA GLU A 42 -0.84 -3.77 8.12
C GLU A 42 -1.40 -3.01 6.90
N VAL A 43 -1.77 -3.75 5.84
CA VAL A 43 -2.39 -3.16 4.63
C VAL A 43 -3.75 -2.53 4.93
N MET A 44 -4.60 -3.20 5.73
CA MET A 44 -5.94 -2.69 6.06
C MET A 44 -5.89 -1.51 7.03
N ASP A 45 -4.96 -1.51 7.97
CA ASP A 45 -4.76 -0.40 8.91
C ASP A 45 -4.25 0.85 8.18
N GLY A 46 -3.34 0.69 7.21
CA GLY A 46 -2.92 1.80 6.33
C GLY A 46 -4.08 2.44 5.58
N LYS A 47 -4.98 1.62 5.04
CA LYS A 47 -6.21 2.10 4.38
C LYS A 47 -7.14 2.80 5.36
N HIS A 48 -7.25 2.33 6.61
CA HIS A 48 -8.05 2.99 7.64
C HIS A 48 -7.56 4.43 7.91
N PHE A 49 -6.26 4.61 8.13
CA PHE A 49 -5.67 5.95 8.33
C PHE A 49 -5.88 6.85 7.13
N PHE A 50 -5.67 6.32 5.93
CA PHE A 50 -5.90 7.04 4.69
C PHE A 50 -7.35 7.55 4.58
N PHE A 51 -8.36 6.69 4.70
CA PHE A 51 -9.76 7.10 4.59
C PHE A 51 -10.19 8.03 5.72
N LYS A 52 -9.67 7.83 6.94
CA LYS A 52 -9.88 8.75 8.06
C LYS A 52 -9.33 10.14 7.75
N HIS A 53 -8.20 10.23 7.04
CA HIS A 53 -7.64 11.49 6.58
C HIS A 53 -8.48 12.12 5.47
N VAL A 54 -8.91 11.33 4.47
CA VAL A 54 -9.83 11.79 3.39
C VAL A 54 -11.06 12.49 3.95
N VAL A 55 -11.71 11.91 4.97
CA VAL A 55 -12.89 12.50 5.62
C VAL A 55 -12.56 13.84 6.29
N LYS A 56 -11.35 14.00 6.82
CA LYS A 56 -10.88 15.25 7.47
C LYS A 56 -10.40 16.30 6.48
N SER A 57 -9.99 15.91 5.27
CA SER A 57 -9.44 16.82 4.26
C SER A 57 -10.48 17.77 3.63
N ASN A 58 -11.76 17.66 4.00
CA ASN A 58 -12.87 18.50 3.50
C ASN A 58 -12.84 18.69 1.98
N LEU A 59 -12.61 17.59 1.26
CA LEU A 59 -12.51 17.59 -0.20
C LEU A 59 -13.85 18.01 -0.83
N THR A 60 -13.77 18.74 -1.95
CA THR A 60 -14.96 18.98 -2.77
C THR A 60 -15.45 17.67 -3.40
N GLY A 61 -16.72 17.63 -3.82
CA GLY A 61 -17.27 16.46 -4.50
C GLY A 61 -16.49 16.09 -5.76
N GLU A 62 -15.95 17.08 -6.49
CA GLU A 62 -15.11 16.83 -7.67
C GLU A 62 -13.76 16.21 -7.30
N GLN A 63 -13.07 16.77 -6.29
CA GLN A 63 -11.81 16.24 -5.79
C GLN A 63 -11.96 14.80 -5.29
N LEU A 64 -13.06 14.52 -4.58
CA LEU A 64 -13.38 13.17 -4.11
C LEU A 64 -13.64 12.20 -5.27
N ARG A 65 -14.36 12.64 -6.32
CA ARG A 65 -14.58 11.81 -7.53
C ARG A 65 -13.26 11.50 -8.23
N VAL A 66 -12.37 12.47 -8.36
CA VAL A 66 -11.02 12.27 -8.92
C VAL A 66 -10.22 11.29 -8.06
N LEU A 67 -10.24 11.46 -6.74
CA LEU A 67 -9.57 10.55 -5.82
C LEU A 67 -10.09 9.11 -5.95
N MET A 68 -11.40 8.92 -5.92
CA MET A 68 -12.00 7.59 -6.04
C MET A 68 -11.67 6.95 -7.38
N CYS A 69 -11.68 7.73 -8.47
CA CYS A 69 -11.27 7.26 -9.79
C CYS A 69 -9.81 6.78 -9.77
N MET A 70 -8.88 7.56 -9.21
CA MET A 70 -7.48 7.16 -9.07
C MET A 70 -7.32 5.86 -8.27
N LEU A 71 -8.05 5.72 -7.16
CA LEU A 71 -8.02 4.53 -6.30
C LEU A 71 -8.56 3.25 -6.98
N THR A 72 -9.41 3.36 -8.01
CA THR A 72 -9.83 2.16 -8.77
C THR A 72 -8.70 1.52 -9.58
N THR A 73 -7.62 2.27 -9.83
CA THR A 73 -6.42 1.82 -10.56
C THR A 73 -5.21 1.63 -9.65
N GLU A 74 -5.39 1.78 -8.34
CA GLU A 74 -4.33 1.66 -7.35
C GLU A 74 -3.93 0.20 -7.12
N MET A 75 -2.62 -0.07 -7.16
CA MET A 75 -2.05 -1.34 -6.70
C MET A 75 -0.82 -1.08 -5.82
N ASP A 76 -0.81 -1.66 -4.62
CA ASP A 76 0.28 -1.56 -3.63
C ASP A 76 0.73 -0.12 -3.30
N GLY A 77 -0.22 0.81 -3.27
CA GLY A 77 -0.04 2.24 -3.01
C GLY A 77 0.33 3.07 -4.25
N VAL A 78 0.42 2.43 -5.42
CA VAL A 78 0.88 3.04 -6.68
C VAL A 78 -0.30 3.20 -7.64
N ILE A 79 -0.43 4.38 -8.23
CA ILE A 79 -1.49 4.75 -9.16
C ILE A 79 -0.86 5.19 -10.49
N GLY A 80 -1.13 4.42 -11.56
CA GLY A 80 -0.64 4.72 -12.90
C GLY A 80 -1.77 5.07 -13.87
N ILE A 81 -2.19 6.34 -13.90
CA ILE A 81 -3.29 6.79 -14.77
C ILE A 81 -3.07 8.22 -15.27
N LYS A 82 -3.38 8.48 -16.56
CA LYS A 82 -3.23 9.81 -17.16
C LYS A 82 -4.39 10.73 -16.76
N GLN A 83 -4.11 12.03 -16.62
CA GLN A 83 -5.15 13.03 -16.30
C GLN A 83 -6.27 13.05 -17.34
N ARG A 84 -5.92 12.91 -18.62
CA ARG A 84 -6.88 12.75 -19.72
C ARG A 84 -7.79 11.53 -19.55
N GLU A 85 -7.27 10.39 -19.13
CA GLU A 85 -8.08 9.18 -18.90
C GLU A 85 -9.08 9.41 -17.75
N ILE A 86 -8.66 10.09 -16.67
CA ILE A 86 -9.56 10.50 -15.59
C ILE A 86 -10.64 11.46 -16.10
N ALA A 87 -10.26 12.45 -16.92
CA ALA A 87 -11.17 13.44 -17.48
C ALA A 87 -12.26 12.77 -18.35
N GLU A 88 -11.86 11.81 -19.19
CA GLU A 88 -12.77 11.02 -20.02
C GLU A 88 -13.72 10.18 -19.16
N MET A 89 -13.21 9.45 -18.16
CA MET A 89 -14.04 8.62 -17.27
C MET A 89 -15.04 9.41 -16.42
N LEU A 90 -14.65 10.61 -15.96
CA LEU A 90 -15.50 11.45 -15.11
C LEU A 90 -16.36 12.43 -15.91
N THR A 91 -16.14 12.54 -17.22
CA THR A 91 -16.77 13.51 -18.13
C THR A 91 -16.61 14.94 -17.62
N ILE A 92 -15.39 15.30 -17.23
CA ILE A 92 -15.02 16.64 -16.75
C ILE A 92 -13.82 17.19 -17.53
N PRO A 93 -13.59 18.52 -17.56
CA PRO A 93 -12.40 19.09 -18.19
C PRO A 93 -11.11 18.60 -17.53
N GLU A 94 -10.05 18.36 -18.32
CA GLU A 94 -8.74 17.96 -17.79
C GLU A 94 -8.15 19.01 -16.83
N SER A 95 -8.47 20.29 -17.01
CA SER A 95 -8.08 21.37 -16.09
C SER A 95 -8.70 21.22 -14.69
N ASN A 96 -9.86 20.57 -14.57
CA ASN A 96 -10.49 20.24 -13.29
C ASN A 96 -9.79 19.06 -12.62
N VAL A 97 -9.39 18.05 -13.41
CA VAL A 97 -8.56 16.93 -12.94
C VAL A 97 -7.23 17.44 -12.39
N SER A 98 -6.53 18.28 -13.15
CA SER A 98 -5.24 18.87 -12.74
C SER A 98 -5.35 19.64 -11.42
N ARG A 99 -6.39 20.48 -11.27
CA ARG A 99 -6.67 21.20 -10.03
C ARG A 99 -7.00 20.26 -8.88
N SER A 100 -7.76 19.21 -9.13
CA SER A 100 -8.10 18.21 -8.13
C SER A 100 -6.87 17.45 -7.64
N ILE A 101 -6.00 16.99 -8.55
CA ILE A 101 -4.75 16.30 -8.19
C ILE A 101 -3.86 17.20 -7.34
N LYS A 102 -3.70 18.48 -7.70
CA LYS A 102 -2.96 19.44 -6.86
C LYS A 102 -3.55 19.56 -5.46
N ALA A 103 -4.86 19.68 -5.34
CA ALA A 103 -5.53 19.73 -4.04
C ALA A 103 -5.34 18.44 -3.22
N LEU A 104 -5.31 17.27 -3.86
CA LEU A 104 -5.06 15.99 -3.18
C LEU A 104 -3.61 15.88 -2.66
N ILE A 105 -2.64 16.43 -3.40
CA ILE A 105 -1.24 16.54 -2.96
C ILE A 105 -1.12 17.53 -1.79
N GLU A 106 -1.78 18.68 -1.87
CA GLU A 106 -1.81 19.69 -0.79
C GLU A 106 -2.49 19.17 0.47
N ALA A 107 -3.53 18.33 0.31
CA ALA A 107 -4.20 17.64 1.40
C ALA A 107 -3.34 16.52 2.03
N GLY A 108 -2.18 16.19 1.46
CA GLY A 108 -1.30 15.12 1.94
C GLY A 108 -1.85 13.72 1.69
N LEU A 109 -2.73 13.56 0.71
CA LEU A 109 -3.26 12.25 0.31
C LEU A 109 -2.36 11.56 -0.71
N LEU A 110 -1.74 12.35 -1.58
CA LEU A 110 -0.79 11.90 -2.59
C LEU A 110 0.59 12.48 -2.33
N SER A 111 1.62 11.68 -2.63
CA SER A 111 3.01 12.12 -2.60
C SER A 111 3.26 13.25 -3.60
N LYS A 112 4.13 14.19 -3.22
CA LYS A 112 4.57 15.30 -4.08
C LYS A 112 5.47 14.85 -5.24
N LYS A 113 6.01 13.64 -5.20
CA LYS A 113 6.87 13.12 -6.27
C LYS A 113 6.00 12.50 -7.36
N GLU A 114 5.87 13.21 -8.48
CA GLU A 114 5.38 12.63 -9.72
C GLU A 114 6.52 11.84 -10.36
N GLU A 115 6.37 10.52 -10.42
CA GLU A 115 7.31 9.65 -11.10
C GLU A 115 6.83 9.41 -12.54
N LYS A 116 7.77 9.26 -13.48
CA LYS A 116 7.43 8.85 -14.85
C LYS A 116 7.54 7.34 -14.93
N GLY A 117 6.42 6.69 -15.23
CA GLY A 117 6.38 5.27 -15.55
C GLY A 117 7.19 4.94 -16.80
N PHE A 118 7.49 3.67 -16.96
CA PHE A 118 8.27 3.16 -18.10
C PHE A 118 7.64 3.52 -19.46
N ASP A 119 6.33 3.65 -19.51
CA ASP A 119 5.54 4.03 -20.69
C ASP A 119 5.25 5.55 -20.77
N GLY A 120 5.89 6.36 -19.92
CA GLY A 120 5.70 7.80 -19.85
C GLY A 120 4.42 8.26 -19.14
N ARG A 121 3.65 7.34 -18.54
CA ARG A 121 2.49 7.71 -17.69
C ARG A 121 2.97 8.35 -16.38
N PRO A 122 2.22 9.33 -15.84
CA PRO A 122 2.48 9.79 -14.49
C PRO A 122 2.13 8.67 -13.51
N ILE A 123 3.04 8.43 -12.58
CA ILE A 123 2.87 7.53 -11.44
C ILE A 123 2.69 8.41 -10.21
N TRP A 124 1.54 8.24 -9.56
CA TRP A 124 1.21 8.84 -8.29
C TRP A 124 1.34 7.80 -7.19
N HIS A 125 1.75 8.25 -6.01
CA HIS A 125 1.86 7.40 -4.83
C HIS A 125 0.92 7.93 -3.75
N ILE A 126 0.22 7.05 -3.05
CA ILE A 126 -0.42 7.41 -1.78
C ILE A 126 0.69 7.89 -0.83
N ASP A 127 0.40 8.91 -0.02
CA ASP A 127 1.40 9.44 0.91
C ASP A 127 1.90 8.32 1.86
N PRO A 128 3.22 8.04 1.92
CA PRO A 128 3.76 6.97 2.74
C PRO A 128 3.53 7.17 4.24
N ILE A 129 3.11 8.36 4.68
CA ILE A 129 2.74 8.63 6.07
C ILE A 129 1.65 7.67 6.58
N PHE A 130 0.71 7.25 5.72
CA PHE A 130 -0.38 6.36 6.14
C PHE A 130 0.13 4.95 6.43
N GLY A 131 1.09 4.46 5.63
CA GLY A 131 1.79 3.20 5.92
C GLY A 131 2.62 3.28 7.20
N LYS A 132 3.24 4.44 7.48
CA LYS A 132 3.95 4.65 8.75
C LYS A 132 2.99 4.65 9.95
N GLN A 133 1.88 5.38 9.87
CA GLN A 133 0.88 5.45 10.93
C GLN A 133 0.30 4.08 11.30
N ALA A 134 0.07 3.23 10.29
CA ALA A 134 -0.35 1.85 10.50
C ALA A 134 0.68 1.04 11.30
N ARG A 135 1.96 1.13 10.93
CA ARG A 135 3.05 0.46 11.67
C ARG A 135 3.17 0.96 13.10
N ASP A 136 3.12 2.28 13.30
CA ASP A 136 3.22 2.90 14.63
C ASP A 136 2.06 2.45 15.54
N GLU A 137 0.83 2.27 15.00
CA GLU A 137 -0.31 1.75 15.77
C GLU A 137 -0.17 0.26 16.12
N VAL A 138 0.30 -0.56 15.17
CA VAL A 138 0.57 -1.99 15.41
C VAL A 138 1.66 -2.16 16.48
N GLU A 139 2.72 -1.35 16.43
CA GLU A 139 3.79 -1.35 17.42
C GLU A 139 3.28 -0.93 18.80
N ALA A 140 2.48 0.14 18.89
CA ALA A 140 1.86 0.57 20.14
C ALA A 140 0.91 -0.49 20.72
N MET A 141 0.17 -1.20 19.87
CA MET A 141 -0.68 -2.32 20.30
C MET A 141 0.19 -3.46 20.85
N TYR A 142 1.26 -3.83 20.16
CA TYR A 142 2.18 -4.87 20.61
C TYR A 142 2.80 -4.53 21.96
N GLU A 143 3.30 -3.31 22.15
CA GLU A 143 3.84 -2.84 23.42
C GLU A 143 2.81 -2.93 24.56
N LYS A 144 1.53 -2.61 24.27
CA LYS A 144 0.46 -2.67 25.26
C LYS A 144 0.15 -4.10 25.73
N PHE A 145 0.23 -5.09 24.84
CA PHE A 145 -0.10 -6.49 25.16
C PHE A 145 1.10 -7.33 25.62
N HIS A 146 2.32 -7.00 25.17
CA HIS A 146 3.51 -7.80 25.41
C HIS A 146 4.62 -7.06 26.17
N GLY A 147 4.45 -5.76 26.45
CA GLY A 147 5.51 -4.89 26.98
C GLY A 147 6.54 -4.52 25.91
N LYS A 148 7.50 -3.65 26.25
CA LYS A 148 8.58 -3.27 25.34
C LYS A 148 9.44 -4.48 24.93
N PRO A 149 9.77 -4.65 23.64
CA PRO A 149 10.69 -5.70 23.20
C PRO A 149 12.02 -5.56 23.94
N SER A 150 12.59 -6.70 24.37
CA SER A 150 13.77 -6.71 25.25
C SER A 150 15.04 -6.12 24.61
N SER A 151 15.03 -5.80 23.32
CA SER A 151 16.14 -5.19 22.59
C SER A 151 16.48 -3.77 23.06
N ASP A 152 15.55 -3.08 23.73
CA ASP A 152 15.79 -1.74 24.29
C ASP A 152 16.21 -1.73 25.77
N ARG A 153 16.37 -2.91 26.40
CA ARG A 153 17.08 -3.03 27.69
C ARG A 153 18.58 -2.99 27.45
N LYS A 154 19.11 -1.86 26.98
CA LYS A 154 20.54 -1.58 27.10
C LYS A 154 20.84 -1.24 28.56
N LYS A 155 21.72 -2.07 29.13
CA LYS A 155 22.45 -1.84 30.39
C LYS A 155 23.27 -0.55 30.31
#